data_AF-A0A2N5IAL8-F1
#
_entry.id   AF-A0A2N5IAL8-F1
#
_cell.length_a   1.000
_cell.length_b   1.000
_cell.length_c   1.000
_cell.angle_alpha   90.00
_cell.angle_beta   90.00
_cell.angle_gamma   90.00
#
_symmetry.space_group_name_H-M   'P 1'
#
loop_
_entity.id
_entity.type
_entity.pdbx_description
1 polymer ?
#
loop_
_entity_poly.entity_id
_entity_poly.type
_entity_poly.pdbx_seq_one_letter_code
_entity_poly.pdbx_strand_id
1 'polypeptide(L)' 'MKTFEYKTVPFHQMTKGHYQELDVDKLNELGNEGWQFVTVVSGECLFQRETRKRVVRPC' A
#
# COMPACT_ATOMS: atom_id res chain seq x y z
N MET A 1 -15.92 10.18 9.30
CA MET A 1 -15.78 9.63 7.93
C MET A 1 -14.44 8.92 7.83
N LYS A 2 -14.43 7.67 7.32
CA LYS A 2 -13.19 6.95 7.00
C LYS A 2 -12.68 7.51 5.68
N THR A 3 -11.43 7.97 5.65
CA THR A 3 -10.75 8.38 4.42
C THR A 3 -9.71 7.33 4.07
N PHE A 4 -9.55 7.03 2.80
CA PHE A 4 -8.55 6.09 2.32
C PHE A 4 -7.50 6.86 1.52
N GLU A 5 -6.23 6.67 1.88
CA GLU A 5 -5.09 7.08 1.07
C GLU A 5 -4.71 5.93 0.14
N TYR A 6 -4.36 6.26 -1.10
CA TYR A 6 -3.92 5.30 -2.09
C TYR A 6 -2.48 5.61 -2.50
N LYS A 7 -1.69 4.55 -2.69
CA LYS A 7 -0.31 4.64 -3.16
C LYS A 7 -0.09 3.58 -4.24
N THR A 8 0.51 3.98 -5.36
CA THR A 8 0.98 3.05 -6.38
C THR A 8 2.49 2.91 -6.26
N VAL A 9 2.98 1.68 -6.43
CA VAL A 9 4.41 1.38 -6.49
C VAL A 9 4.66 0.55 -7.74
N PRO A 10 5.67 0.86 -8.56
CA PRO A 10 5.95 0.06 -9.74
C PRO A 10 6.24 -1.40 -9.38
N PHE A 11 5.65 -2.34 -10.11
CA PHE A 11 5.78 -3.78 -9.87
C PHE A 11 7.24 -4.24 -9.93
N HIS A 12 8.05 -3.60 -10.77
CA HIS A 12 9.47 -3.87 -10.88
C HIS A 12 10.26 -3.57 -9.58
N GLN A 13 9.77 -2.65 -8.76
CA GLN A 13 10.37 -2.36 -7.45
C GLN A 13 9.87 -3.30 -6.35
N MET A 14 8.72 -3.94 -6.56
CA MET A 14 8.05 -4.81 -5.59
C MET A 14 8.31 -6.31 -5.84
N THR A 15 9.13 -6.66 -6.82
CA THR A 15 9.41 -8.05 -7.18
C THR A 15 10.88 -8.41 -6.98
N LYS A 16 11.13 -9.70 -6.71
CA LYS A 16 12.47 -10.31 -6.71
C LYS A 16 12.56 -11.29 -7.87
N GLY A 17 13.70 -11.32 -8.56
CA GLY A 17 14.00 -12.26 -9.64
C GLY A 17 13.08 -12.12 -10.86
N HIS A 18 13.61 -11.57 -11.96
CA HIS A 18 12.95 -11.55 -13.29
C HIS A 18 11.45 -11.17 -13.30
N TYR A 19 10.96 -10.37 -12.35
CA TYR A 19 9.56 -9.93 -12.26
C TYR A 19 8.54 -11.07 -12.08
N GLN A 20 8.94 -12.22 -11.56
CA GLN A 20 8.04 -13.38 -11.44
C GLN A 20 7.30 -13.44 -10.10
N GLU A 21 7.89 -12.92 -9.02
CA GLU A 21 7.36 -13.07 -7.67
C GLU A 21 7.41 -11.74 -6.90
N LEU A 22 6.30 -11.42 -6.22
CA LEU A 22 6.23 -10.29 -5.30
C LEU A 22 7.14 -10.56 -4.10
N ASP A 23 7.98 -9.58 -3.77
CA ASP A 23 8.86 -9.62 -2.60
C ASP A 23 8.02 -9.44 -1.34
N VAL A 24 7.73 -10.57 -0.69
CA VAL A 24 6.91 -10.62 0.53
C VAL A 24 7.51 -9.75 1.63
N ASP A 25 8.84 -9.60 1.66
CA ASP A 25 9.54 -8.76 2.64
C ASP A 25 9.12 -7.29 2.48
N LYS A 26 9.14 -6.78 1.24
CA LYS A 26 8.70 -5.41 0.91
C LYS A 26 7.21 -5.20 1.13
N LEU A 27 6.39 -6.21 0.85
CA LEU A 27 4.97 -6.17 1.17
C LEU A 27 4.73 -6.07 2.69
N ASN A 28 5.51 -6.80 3.48
CA ASN A 28 5.44 -6.73 4.94
C ASN A 28 5.95 -5.39 5.48
N GLU A 29 7.00 -4.80 4.90
CA GLU A 29 7.46 -3.45 5.26
C GLU A 29 6.36 -2.42 5.08
N LEU A 30 5.72 -2.41 3.90
CA LEU A 30 4.57 -1.54 3.61
C LEU A 30 3.40 -1.84 4.56
N GLY A 31 3.15 -3.12 4.86
CA GLY A 31 2.18 -3.57 5.85
C GLY A 31 2.41 -2.98 7.23
N ASN A 32 3.67 -2.97 7.70
CA ASN A 32 4.06 -2.38 8.99
C ASN A 32 3.90 -0.86 9.02
N GLU A 33 4.03 -0.17 7.88
CA GLU A 33 3.72 1.26 7.74
C GLU A 33 2.20 1.55 7.69
N GLY A 34 1.37 0.50 7.71
CA GLY A 34 -0.08 0.58 7.67
C GLY A 34 -0.68 0.56 6.26
N TRP A 35 0.12 0.26 5.23
CA TRP A 35 -0.37 0.10 3.87
C TRP A 35 -0.88 -1.33 3.64
N GLN A 36 -2.08 -1.46 3.10
CA GLN A 36 -2.66 -2.72 2.68
C GLN A 36 -2.53 -2.88 1.18
N PHE A 37 -1.98 -4.01 0.74
CA PHE A 37 -1.96 -4.39 -0.66
C PHE A 37 -3.38 -4.66 -1.18
N VAL A 38 -3.71 -4.11 -2.34
CA VAL A 38 -5.04 -4.23 -2.96
C VAL A 38 -4.98 -5.12 -4.20
N THR A 39 -4.16 -4.75 -5.18
CA THR A 39 -4.07 -5.45 -6.47
C THR A 39 -2.84 -5.00 -7.27
N VAL A 40 -2.53 -5.72 -8.35
CA VAL A 40 -1.59 -5.26 -9.39
C VAL A 40 -2.37 -4.92 -10.65
N VAL A 41 -2.21 -3.70 -11.17
CA VAL A 41 -2.85 -3.24 -12.40
C VAL A 41 -1.79 -2.55 -13.26
N SER A 42 -1.72 -2.90 -14.55
CA SER A 42 -0.81 -2.26 -15.52
C SER A 42 0.67 -2.23 -15.12
N GLY A 43 1.15 -3.23 -14.37
CA GLY A 43 2.54 -3.26 -13.89
C GLY A 43 2.81 -2.36 -12.68
N GLU A 44 1.77 -1.93 -11.98
CA GLU A 44 1.85 -1.20 -10.72
C GLU A 44 1.10 -1.94 -9.61
N CYS A 45 1.69 -1.99 -8.42
CA CYS A 45 1.07 -2.48 -7.21
C CYS A 45 0.30 -1.33 -6.54
N LEU A 46 -1.00 -1.53 -6.34
CA LEU A 46 -1.86 -0.59 -5.63
C LEU A 46 -1.94 -0.96 -4.14
N PHE A 47 -1.71 0.05 -3.30
CA PHE A 47 -1.84 -0.03 -1.85
C PHE A 47 -2.86 1.00 -1.36
N GLN A 48 -3.56 0.67 -0.29
CA GLN A 48 -4.48 1.56 0.40
C GLN A 48 -4.18 1.63 1.90
N ARG A 49 -4.47 2.76 2.53
CA ARG A 49 -4.37 2.92 3.98
C ARG A 49 -5.59 3.66 4.51
N GLU A 50 -6.18 3.18 5.62
CA GLU A 50 -7.26 3.91 6.30
C GLU A 50 -6.65 5.08 7.09
N THR A 51 -6.92 6.31 6.66
CA THR A 51 -6.64 7.51 7.44
C THR A 51 -7.88 7.83 8.26
N ARG A 52 -7.77 7.74 9.59
CA ARG A 52 -8.81 8.29 10.47
C ARG A 52 -8.53 9.78 10.62
N LYS A 53 -9.33 10.64 9.97
CA LYS A 53 -9.41 12.03 10.42
C LYS A 53 -9.85 12.00 11.89
N ARG A 54 -8.93 12.28 12.82
CA ARG A 54 -9.32 12.65 14.18
C ARG A 54 -10.19 13.88 14.01
N VAL A 55 -11.49 13.70 14.16
CA VAL A 55 -12.39 14.83 14.43
C VAL A 55 -11.98 15.28 15.82
N VAL A 56 -11.04 16.24 15.88
CA VAL A 56 -10.80 16.99 17.10
C VAL A 56 -12.13 17.71 17.34
N ARG A 57 -12.91 17.25 18.31
CA ARG A 57 -14.12 17.96 18.71
C ARG A 57 -13.64 19.30 19.27
N PRO A 58 -13.97 20.45 18.68
CA PRO A 58 -13.78 21.71 19.37
C PRO A 58 -14.68 21.68 20.61
N CYS A 59 -14.10 22.01 21.76
CA CYS A 59 -14.80 22.15 23.03
C CYS A 59 -15.82 23.30 22.96
#